data_AF-A5JHC6-F1
#
_entry.id   AF-A5JHC6-F1
#
_cell.length_a   1.000
_cell.length_b   1.000
_cell.length_c   1.000
_cell.angle_alpha   90.00
_cell.angle_beta   90.00
_cell.angle_gamma   90.00
#
_symmetry.space_group_name_H-M   'P 1'
#
loop_
_entity.id
_entity.type
_entity.pdbx_description
1 polymer ?
#
loop_
_entity_poly.entity_id
_entity_poly.type
_entity_poly.pdbx_seq_one_letter_code
_entity_poly.pdbx_strand_id
1 'polypeptide(L)'
;DWQGTVTRGGLQAKKGHPAINPKPLQQIKMAVFEAVEQLGLKGAEVEISLPRGEEIARQTLNSTIGVEEGISILGTTGFVEPWNDHLGEMKGDLIRCSDKVVLTTGRIGIRYSTMLFPDYTVVLAGSRISEALEAATGDVIICGLPGLIIKWGDPDVLEGTGFATVAEMVEMEPEGQHLSRAFEKPWKRQRVPVL
;
A
#
# COMPACT_ATOMS: atom_id res chain seq x y z
N ASP A 1 20.71 -5.34 15.98
CA ASP A 1 19.79 -4.18 15.94
C ASP A 1 18.46 -4.55 15.29
N TRP A 2 17.38 -3.91 15.72
CA TRP A 2 16.06 -4.53 15.82
C TRP A 2 14.89 -3.77 15.18
N GLN A 3 15.11 -2.56 14.65
CA GLN A 3 14.06 -1.72 14.05
C GLN A 3 14.54 -1.08 12.77
N GLY A 4 13.67 -1.05 11.75
CA GLY A 4 13.96 -0.29 10.55
C GLY A 4 14.05 1.20 10.85
N THR A 5 14.99 1.90 10.24
CA THR A 5 15.14 3.36 10.36
C THR A 5 14.62 4.03 9.11
N VAL A 6 13.80 5.07 9.26
CA VAL A 6 13.30 5.85 8.13
C VAL A 6 14.42 6.73 7.55
N THR A 7 14.83 6.49 6.31
CA THR A 7 15.89 7.23 5.61
C THR A 7 15.35 8.22 4.57
N ARG A 8 14.09 8.05 4.12
CA ARG A 8 13.42 8.92 3.15
C ARG A 8 12.20 9.65 3.73
N GLY A 9 11.77 10.73 3.08
CA GLY A 9 10.53 11.44 3.41
C GLY A 9 9.30 10.74 2.82
N GLY A 10 8.10 11.16 3.24
CA GLY A 10 6.82 10.63 2.73
C GLY A 10 6.22 9.48 3.54
N LEU A 11 6.94 8.96 4.54
CA LEU A 11 6.40 8.02 5.52
C LEU A 11 5.76 8.76 6.70
N GLN A 12 4.83 8.09 7.39
CA GLN A 12 4.20 8.67 8.59
C GLN A 12 5.21 8.81 9.75
N ALA A 13 6.14 7.86 9.84
CA ALA A 13 7.29 7.96 10.73
C ALA A 13 8.31 8.96 10.17
N LYS A 14 8.89 9.78 11.05
CA LYS A 14 9.85 10.84 10.66
C LYS A 14 11.18 10.25 10.23
N LYS A 15 11.85 10.90 9.28
CA LYS A 15 13.24 10.57 8.92
C LYS A 15 14.16 10.56 10.15
N GLY A 16 15.06 9.59 10.23
CA GLY A 16 15.98 9.35 11.33
C GLY A 16 15.33 8.72 12.57
N HIS A 17 14.04 8.39 12.53
CA HIS A 17 13.34 7.71 13.63
C HIS A 17 13.06 6.25 13.27
N PRO A 18 12.74 5.41 14.27
CA PRO A 18 12.21 4.08 14.04
C PRO A 18 11.02 4.10 13.10
N ALA A 19 10.93 3.11 12.22
CA ALA A 19 9.85 2.91 11.27
C ALA A 19 8.59 2.36 11.96
N ILE A 20 8.10 3.08 12.97
CA ILE A 20 6.87 2.79 13.71
C ILE A 20 5.88 3.91 13.43
N ASN A 21 4.73 3.57 12.84
CA ASN A 21 3.71 4.58 12.59
C ASN A 21 3.13 5.15 13.91
N PRO A 22 2.59 6.39 13.91
CA PRO A 22 2.06 7.01 15.11
C PRO A 22 0.99 6.20 15.84
N LYS A 23 0.12 5.51 15.09
CA LYS A 23 -0.99 4.74 15.66
C LYS A 23 -0.54 3.44 16.35
N PRO A 24 0.30 2.58 15.74
CA PRO A 24 0.95 1.48 16.46
C PRO A 24 1.75 1.95 17.68
N LEU A 25 2.48 3.07 17.56
CA LEU A 25 3.23 3.62 18.69
C LEU A 25 2.32 4.03 19.85
N GLN A 26 1.15 4.62 19.56
CA GLN A 26 0.13 4.92 20.56
C GLN A 26 -0.42 3.65 21.21
N GLN A 27 -0.75 2.63 20.42
CA GLN A 27 -1.26 1.35 20.92
C GLN A 27 -0.26 0.65 21.85
N ILE A 28 1.02 0.62 21.47
CA ILE A 28 2.11 0.11 22.31
C ILE A 28 2.16 0.87 23.63
N LYS A 29 2.15 2.21 23.59
CA LYS A 29 2.21 3.05 24.80
C LYS A 29 1.00 2.80 25.72
N MET A 30 -0.19 2.66 25.16
CA MET A 30 -1.40 2.35 25.94
C MET A 30 -1.29 1.01 26.64
N ALA A 31 -0.89 -0.04 25.92
CA ALA A 31 -0.72 -1.37 26.50
C ALA A 31 0.33 -1.40 27.63
N VAL A 32 1.44 -0.68 27.46
CA VAL A 32 2.47 -0.54 28.50
C VAL A 32 1.93 0.23 29.72
N PHE A 33 1.16 1.30 29.48
CA PHE A 33 0.57 2.10 30.55
C PHE A 33 -0.42 1.28 31.39
N GLU A 34 -1.32 0.55 30.74
CA GLU A 34 -2.28 -0.35 31.40
C GLU A 34 -1.56 -1.42 32.25
N ALA A 35 -0.48 -2.01 31.73
CA ALA A 35 0.29 -3.01 32.47
C ALA A 35 1.01 -2.41 33.69
N VAL A 36 1.59 -1.21 33.55
CA VAL A 36 2.23 -0.49 34.67
C VAL A 36 1.22 -0.19 35.78
N GLU A 37 0.03 0.27 35.42
CA GLU A 37 -1.06 0.56 36.37
C GLU A 37 -1.52 -0.72 37.09
N GLN A 38 -1.77 -1.80 36.35
CA GLN A 38 -2.21 -3.09 36.93
C GLN A 38 -1.18 -3.70 37.88
N LEU A 39 0.12 -3.51 37.61
CA LEU A 39 1.19 -4.01 38.46
C LEU A 39 1.56 -3.06 39.61
N GLY A 40 0.93 -1.88 39.70
CA GLY A 40 1.26 -0.86 40.71
C GLY A 40 2.67 -0.30 40.56
N LEU A 41 3.23 -0.32 39.35
CA LEU A 41 4.56 0.20 39.05
C LEU A 41 4.51 1.72 38.83
N LYS A 42 5.64 2.40 39.03
CA LYS A 42 5.75 3.86 38.76
C LYS A 42 6.03 4.19 37.29
N GLY A 43 6.39 3.17 36.50
CA GLY A 43 6.78 3.30 35.11
C GLY A 43 7.48 2.04 34.61
N ALA A 44 7.76 2.00 33.31
CA ALA A 44 8.52 0.95 32.67
C ALA A 44 9.39 1.53 31.56
N GLU A 45 10.58 0.95 31.38
CA GLU A 45 11.38 1.09 30.17
C GLU A 45 11.15 -0.17 29.33
N VAL A 46 10.80 0.00 28.06
CA VAL A 46 10.41 -1.10 27.17
C VAL A 46 11.22 -1.03 25.90
N GLU A 47 11.98 -2.09 25.65
CA GLU A 47 12.63 -2.34 24.37
C GLU A 47 11.81 -3.37 23.60
N ILE A 48 11.35 -2.99 22.42
CA ILE A 48 10.74 -3.92 21.47
C ILE A 48 11.90 -4.46 20.64
N SER A 49 11.93 -5.75 20.33
CA SER A 49 12.92 -6.28 19.39
C SER A 49 12.27 -7.16 18.33
N LEU A 50 12.81 -7.11 17.11
CA LEU A 50 12.40 -7.94 15.99
C LEU A 50 13.58 -8.83 15.62
N PRO A 51 13.70 -10.02 16.24
CA PRO A 51 14.73 -10.98 15.88
C PRO A 51 14.66 -11.25 14.37
N ARG A 52 15.80 -11.15 13.68
CA ARG A 52 15.90 -11.30 12.21
C ARG A 52 15.16 -10.21 11.42
N GLY A 53 14.83 -9.09 12.04
CA GLY A 53 14.15 -7.96 11.37
C GLY A 53 14.90 -7.49 10.13
N GLU A 54 16.22 -7.38 10.20
CA GLU A 54 17.06 -7.00 9.05
C GLU A 54 17.02 -8.04 7.91
N GLU A 55 17.07 -9.33 8.24
CA GLU A 55 16.97 -10.42 7.26
C GLU A 55 15.61 -10.38 6.54
N ILE A 56 14.53 -10.25 7.30
CA ILE A 56 13.17 -10.15 6.77
C ILE A 56 13.02 -8.88 5.95
N ALA A 57 13.62 -7.75 6.36
CA ALA A 57 13.54 -6.48 5.65
C ALA A 57 13.99 -6.60 4.20
N ARG A 58 15.04 -7.39 3.93
CA ARG A 58 15.54 -7.64 2.56
C ARG A 58 14.54 -8.36 1.67
N GLN A 59 13.61 -9.11 2.27
CA GLN A 59 12.52 -9.79 1.54
C GLN A 59 11.27 -8.91 1.42
N THR A 60 11.30 -7.69 1.95
CA THR A 60 10.20 -6.72 1.93
C THR A 60 10.52 -5.52 1.04
N LEU A 61 9.55 -4.64 0.92
CA LEU A 61 9.68 -3.38 0.17
C LEU A 61 10.25 -2.24 1.04
N ASN A 62 10.60 -2.51 2.30
CA ASN A 62 11.09 -1.50 3.24
C ASN A 62 12.27 -0.71 2.68
N SER A 63 13.28 -1.38 2.12
CA SER A 63 14.45 -0.69 1.54
C SER A 63 14.06 0.21 0.36
N THR A 64 13.10 -0.21 -0.47
CA THR A 64 12.62 0.57 -1.62
C THR A 64 11.92 1.86 -1.19
N ILE A 65 11.15 1.81 -0.09
CA ILE A 65 10.41 2.97 0.44
C ILE A 65 11.24 3.82 1.42
N GLY A 66 12.52 3.49 1.62
CA GLY A 66 13.42 4.24 2.49
C GLY A 66 13.30 3.87 3.97
N VAL A 67 13.15 2.58 4.26
CA VAL A 67 13.33 1.98 5.59
C VAL A 67 14.49 1.00 5.50
N GLU A 68 15.54 1.26 6.27
CA GLU A 68 16.79 0.48 6.24
C GLU A 68 17.05 -0.23 7.56
N GLU A 69 17.91 -1.25 7.55
CA GLU A 69 18.38 -2.01 8.72
C GLU A 69 17.30 -2.76 9.53
N GLY A 70 16.05 -2.79 9.05
CA GLY A 70 14.96 -3.52 9.69
C GLY A 70 13.61 -3.32 9.02
N ILE A 71 12.56 -3.81 9.67
CA ILE A 71 11.18 -3.73 9.18
C ILE A 71 10.40 -2.60 9.85
N SER A 72 9.30 -2.20 9.21
CA SER A 72 8.34 -1.24 9.75
C SER A 72 7.30 -1.91 10.65
N ILE A 73 6.91 -1.25 11.75
CA ILE A 73 5.74 -1.61 12.57
C ILE A 73 4.57 -0.73 12.13
N LEU A 74 3.60 -1.36 11.48
CA LEU A 74 2.47 -0.74 10.81
C LEU A 74 1.15 -1.30 11.35
N GLY A 75 0.03 -0.61 11.08
CA GLY A 75 -1.31 -1.08 11.43
C GLY A 75 -2.17 0.04 12.01
N THR A 76 -3.45 0.05 11.67
CA THR A 76 -4.38 1.10 12.09
C THR A 76 -5.44 0.58 13.03
N THR A 77 -5.82 -0.69 12.90
CA THR A 77 -6.88 -1.32 13.70
C THR A 77 -6.33 -2.31 14.73
N GLY A 78 -5.08 -2.76 14.58
CA GLY A 78 -4.52 -3.88 15.35
C GLY A 78 -4.89 -5.26 14.81
N PHE A 79 -5.71 -5.32 13.75
CA PHE A 79 -6.06 -6.56 13.05
C PHE A 79 -5.29 -6.69 11.73
N VAL A 80 -4.92 -7.91 11.36
CA VAL A 80 -4.36 -8.23 10.05
C VAL A 80 -5.48 -8.79 9.18
N GLU A 81 -5.82 -8.07 8.11
CA GLU A 81 -6.79 -8.56 7.12
C GLU A 81 -6.20 -9.74 6.32
N PRO A 82 -6.86 -10.90 6.30
CA PRO A 82 -6.39 -12.05 5.54
C PRO A 82 -6.70 -11.88 4.04
N TRP A 83 -5.65 -11.63 3.26
CA TRP A 83 -5.71 -11.57 1.79
C TRP A 83 -5.81 -12.96 1.17
N ASN A 84 -6.94 -13.66 1.36
CA ASN A 84 -7.20 -14.94 0.70
C ASN A 84 -7.97 -14.75 -0.62
N ASP A 85 -7.51 -15.43 -1.68
CA ASP A 85 -8.13 -15.45 -3.02
C ASP A 85 -9.58 -15.99 -3.03
N HIS A 86 -10.03 -16.63 -1.94
CA HIS A 86 -11.36 -17.23 -1.81
C HIS A 86 -12.49 -16.25 -1.43
N LEU A 87 -12.22 -14.96 -1.24
CA LEU A 87 -13.26 -13.95 -0.96
C LEU A 87 -13.98 -13.43 -2.22
N GLY A 88 -14.07 -14.23 -3.29
CA GLY A 88 -14.63 -13.81 -4.58
C GLY A 88 -16.06 -13.27 -4.51
N GLU A 89 -16.87 -13.75 -3.56
CA GLU A 89 -18.26 -13.30 -3.36
C GLU A 89 -18.38 -12.10 -2.39
N MET A 90 -17.45 -11.94 -1.43
CA MET A 90 -17.49 -10.86 -0.42
C MET A 90 -16.80 -9.56 -0.84
N LYS A 91 -16.06 -9.55 -1.96
CA LYS A 91 -15.34 -8.34 -2.43
C LYS A 91 -16.27 -7.17 -2.73
N GLY A 92 -17.44 -7.42 -3.31
CA GLY A 92 -18.38 -6.36 -3.69
C GLY A 92 -18.96 -5.62 -2.49
N ASP A 93 -19.34 -6.35 -1.44
CA ASP A 93 -19.84 -5.74 -0.20
C ASP A 93 -18.74 -5.02 0.56
N LEU A 94 -17.53 -5.60 0.61
CA LEU A 94 -16.38 -4.94 1.20
C LEU A 94 -16.08 -3.60 0.54
N ILE A 95 -16.11 -3.54 -0.81
CA ILE A 95 -15.90 -2.29 -1.55
C ILE A 95 -17.03 -1.28 -1.26
N ARG A 96 -18.30 -1.71 -1.24
CA ARG A 96 -19.45 -0.82 -1.00
C ARG A 96 -19.48 -0.21 0.40
N CYS A 97 -19.01 -0.97 1.39
CA CYS A 97 -19.06 -0.59 2.80
C CYS A 97 -17.81 0.16 3.27
N SER A 98 -16.79 0.31 2.43
CA SER A 98 -15.55 1.02 2.76
C SER A 98 -15.57 2.47 2.29
N ASP A 99 -15.33 3.41 3.21
CA ASP A 99 -15.19 4.84 2.90
C ASP A 99 -13.91 5.16 2.11
N LYS A 100 -12.89 4.28 2.20
CA LYS A 100 -11.58 4.41 1.54
C LYS A 100 -11.12 3.03 1.07
N VAL A 101 -10.95 2.86 -0.23
CA VAL A 101 -10.58 1.57 -0.82
C VAL A 101 -9.42 1.67 -1.82
N VAL A 102 -8.49 0.73 -1.76
CA VAL A 102 -7.44 0.56 -2.78
C VAL A 102 -7.73 -0.68 -3.60
N LEU A 103 -8.03 -0.50 -4.88
CA LEU A 103 -8.26 -1.58 -5.82
C LEU A 103 -6.95 -1.97 -6.48
N THR A 104 -6.59 -3.25 -6.37
CA THR A 104 -5.29 -3.74 -6.86
C THR A 104 -5.42 -4.63 -8.09
N THR A 105 -4.52 -4.46 -9.06
CA THR A 105 -4.46 -5.31 -10.27
C THR A 105 -3.88 -6.69 -9.99
N GLY A 106 -3.16 -6.85 -8.87
CA GLY A 106 -2.41 -8.07 -8.57
C GLY A 106 -1.79 -8.05 -7.18
N ARG A 107 -1.18 -9.17 -6.78
CA ARG A 107 -0.58 -9.37 -5.45
C ARG A 107 0.54 -8.37 -5.12
N ILE A 108 1.29 -7.92 -6.13
CA ILE A 108 2.28 -6.84 -5.97
C ILE A 108 1.58 -5.57 -5.49
N GLY A 109 0.47 -5.18 -6.14
CA GLY A 109 -0.33 -4.03 -5.74
C GLY A 109 -0.81 -4.13 -4.29
N ILE A 110 -1.30 -5.30 -3.85
CA ILE A 110 -1.69 -5.52 -2.44
C ILE A 110 -0.55 -5.18 -1.49
N ARG A 111 0.65 -5.69 -1.82
CA ARG A 111 1.83 -5.55 -0.96
C ARG A 111 2.28 -4.09 -0.80
N TYR A 112 2.21 -3.28 -1.85
CA TYR A 112 2.50 -1.84 -1.77
C TYR A 112 1.35 -1.06 -1.11
N SER A 113 0.11 -1.44 -1.40
CA SER A 113 -1.08 -0.72 -0.94
C SER A 113 -1.17 -0.67 0.58
N THR A 114 -0.85 -1.76 1.27
CA THR A 114 -0.89 -1.79 2.74
C THR A 114 0.14 -0.87 3.40
N MET A 115 1.26 -0.60 2.71
CA MET A 115 2.33 0.27 3.22
C MET A 115 2.05 1.74 2.90
N LEU A 116 1.59 2.01 1.67
CA LEU A 116 1.36 3.37 1.17
C LEU A 116 0.02 3.94 1.63
N PHE A 117 -0.97 3.07 1.82
CA PHE A 117 -2.35 3.42 2.16
C PHE A 117 -2.84 2.60 3.37
N PRO A 118 -2.18 2.70 4.54
CA PRO A 118 -2.49 1.87 5.71
C PRO A 118 -3.89 2.12 6.30
N ASP A 119 -4.52 3.25 5.94
CA ASP A 119 -5.88 3.62 6.34
C ASP A 119 -6.94 3.28 5.27
N TYR A 120 -6.58 2.52 4.22
CA TYR A 120 -7.49 2.09 3.16
C TYR A 120 -7.74 0.58 3.25
N THR A 121 -8.98 0.17 2.98
CA THR A 121 -9.28 -1.23 2.71
C THR A 121 -8.69 -1.60 1.37
N VAL A 122 -7.74 -2.54 1.33
CA VAL A 122 -7.18 -3.00 0.06
C VAL A 122 -8.13 -4.06 -0.53
N VAL A 123 -8.25 -4.18 -1.84
CA VAL A 123 -9.07 -5.22 -2.47
C VAL A 123 -8.39 -5.66 -3.76
N LEU A 124 -8.18 -6.97 -3.92
CA LEU A 124 -7.69 -7.52 -5.20
C LEU A 124 -8.83 -7.54 -6.23
N ALA A 125 -8.86 -6.53 -7.09
CA ALA A 125 -9.81 -6.42 -8.19
C ALA A 125 -9.37 -7.23 -9.43
N GLY A 126 -8.06 -7.38 -9.65
CA GLY A 126 -7.53 -8.09 -10.81
C GLY A 126 -7.92 -7.43 -12.12
N SER A 127 -8.51 -8.17 -13.06
CA SER A 127 -9.05 -7.64 -14.31
C SER A 127 -10.41 -6.94 -14.16
N ARG A 128 -11.08 -7.08 -13.00
CA ARG A 128 -12.44 -6.54 -12.75
C ARG A 128 -12.41 -5.16 -12.08
N ILE A 129 -11.41 -4.34 -12.42
CA ILE A 129 -11.26 -3.00 -11.83
C ILE A 129 -12.48 -2.12 -12.12
N SER A 130 -13.03 -2.16 -13.33
CA SER A 130 -14.22 -1.37 -13.69
C SER A 130 -15.42 -1.69 -12.78
N GLU A 131 -15.70 -2.98 -12.59
CA GLU A 131 -16.81 -3.42 -11.73
C GLU A 131 -16.58 -3.04 -10.25
N ALA A 132 -15.34 -3.14 -9.79
CA ALA A 132 -14.97 -2.73 -8.44
C ALA A 132 -15.10 -1.21 -8.25
N LEU A 133 -14.74 -0.41 -9.25
CA LEU A 133 -14.92 1.05 -9.20
C LEU A 133 -16.39 1.45 -9.19
N GLU A 134 -17.25 0.76 -9.96
CA GLU A 134 -18.70 1.00 -9.96
C GLU A 134 -19.34 0.66 -8.60
N ALA A 135 -18.80 -0.33 -7.90
CA ALA A 135 -19.26 -0.70 -6.56
C ALA A 135 -18.79 0.27 -5.46
N ALA A 136 -17.72 1.03 -5.69
CA ALA A 136 -17.13 1.89 -4.68
C ALA A 136 -17.93 3.18 -4.49
N THR A 137 -18.17 3.56 -3.24
CA THR A 137 -18.97 4.73 -2.86
C THR A 137 -18.12 5.87 -2.26
N GLY A 138 -16.92 5.54 -1.77
CA GLY A 138 -16.00 6.46 -1.09
C GLY A 138 -14.78 6.87 -1.92
N ASP A 139 -13.67 7.15 -1.23
CA ASP A 139 -12.38 7.48 -1.84
C ASP A 139 -11.72 6.22 -2.42
N VAL A 140 -11.25 6.29 -3.66
CA VAL A 140 -10.74 5.12 -4.40
C VAL A 140 -9.37 5.39 -4.98
N ILE A 141 -8.44 4.47 -4.69
CA ILE A 141 -7.12 4.43 -5.29
C ILE A 141 -6.98 3.15 -6.11
N ILE A 142 -6.33 3.23 -7.27
CA ILE A 142 -5.96 2.06 -8.06
C ILE A 142 -4.46 1.85 -7.90
N CYS A 143 -4.03 0.68 -7.44
CA CYS A 143 -2.62 0.40 -7.19
C CYS A 143 -2.20 -0.93 -7.81
N GLY A 144 -1.11 -0.93 -8.58
CA GLY A 144 -0.72 -2.12 -9.32
C GLY A 144 0.36 -1.83 -10.34
N LEU A 145 0.68 -2.83 -11.15
CA LEU A 145 1.68 -2.65 -12.19
C LEU A 145 1.21 -1.58 -13.20
N PRO A 146 2.04 -0.57 -13.51
CA PRO A 146 1.67 0.51 -14.42
C PRO A 146 1.11 0.00 -15.75
N GLY A 147 1.76 -1.01 -16.33
CA GLY A 147 1.32 -1.58 -17.61
C GLY A 147 -0.10 -2.19 -17.58
N LEU A 148 -0.56 -2.70 -16.44
CA LEU A 148 -1.93 -3.21 -16.29
C LEU A 148 -2.93 -2.08 -16.11
N ILE A 149 -2.57 -1.05 -15.34
CA ILE A 149 -3.44 0.12 -15.09
C ILE A 149 -3.63 0.91 -16.39
N ILE A 150 -2.55 1.17 -17.11
CA ILE A 150 -2.57 1.87 -18.40
C ILE A 150 -3.39 1.08 -19.42
N LYS A 151 -3.14 -0.23 -19.56
CA LYS A 151 -3.91 -1.08 -20.48
C LYS A 151 -5.40 -1.16 -20.12
N TRP A 152 -5.73 -1.12 -18.82
CA TRP A 152 -7.12 -1.10 -18.38
C TRP A 152 -7.82 0.21 -18.77
N GLY A 153 -7.13 1.33 -18.64
CA GLY A 153 -7.66 2.65 -19.00
C GLY A 153 -7.75 2.97 -20.47
N ASP A 154 -6.73 2.52 -21.19
CA ASP A 154 -6.58 2.74 -22.61
C ASP A 154 -6.21 1.39 -23.25
N PRO A 155 -7.21 0.55 -23.58
CA PRO A 155 -6.98 -0.74 -24.20
C PRO A 155 -6.17 -0.66 -25.50
N ASP A 156 -6.27 0.47 -26.19
CA ASP A 156 -5.65 0.75 -27.49
C ASP A 156 -4.34 1.53 -27.35
N VAL A 157 -3.77 1.65 -26.14
CA VAL A 157 -2.56 2.46 -25.86
C VAL A 157 -1.32 2.08 -26.70
N LEU A 158 -1.28 0.87 -27.25
CA LEU A 158 -0.19 0.39 -28.10
C LEU A 158 -0.42 0.66 -29.60
N GLU A 159 -1.61 1.11 -30.00
CA GLU A 159 -1.89 1.39 -31.40
C GLU A 159 -1.00 2.52 -31.94
N GLY A 160 -0.24 2.21 -32.99
CA GLY A 160 0.64 3.17 -33.65
C GLY A 160 1.92 3.52 -32.86
N THR A 161 2.21 2.86 -31.74
CA THR A 161 3.44 3.11 -30.96
C THR A 161 4.62 2.25 -31.40
N GLY A 162 4.35 1.07 -31.98
CA GLY A 162 5.38 0.12 -32.40
C GLY A 162 5.93 -0.77 -31.27
N PHE A 163 5.50 -0.57 -30.03
CA PHE A 163 5.87 -1.43 -28.90
C PHE A 163 5.01 -2.70 -28.84
N ALA A 164 5.62 -3.83 -28.46
CA ALA A 164 4.90 -5.10 -28.35
C ALA A 164 4.06 -5.20 -27.08
N THR A 165 4.48 -4.53 -26.01
CA THR A 165 3.76 -4.51 -24.72
C THR A 165 3.81 -3.14 -24.04
N VAL A 166 2.86 -2.89 -23.14
CA VAL A 166 2.87 -1.66 -22.30
C VAL A 166 4.06 -1.65 -21.35
N ALA A 167 4.52 -2.82 -20.89
CA ALA A 167 5.70 -2.92 -20.02
C ALA A 167 6.97 -2.46 -20.75
N GLU A 168 7.17 -2.93 -21.98
CA GLU A 168 8.25 -2.48 -22.86
C GLU A 168 8.19 -0.97 -23.12
N MET A 169 7.00 -0.44 -23.41
CA MET A 169 6.79 1.00 -23.61
C MET A 169 7.14 1.82 -22.35
N VAL A 170 6.76 1.36 -21.16
CA VAL A 170 7.09 2.03 -19.88
C VAL A 170 8.59 2.00 -19.59
N GLU A 171 9.27 0.91 -19.94
CA GLU A 171 10.71 0.77 -19.72
C GLU A 171 11.55 1.59 -20.70
N MET A 172 11.15 1.61 -21.97
CA MET A 172 11.88 2.30 -23.04
C MET A 172 11.57 3.79 -23.12
N GLU A 173 10.33 4.20 -22.81
CA GLU A 173 9.88 5.59 -22.87
C GLU A 173 9.08 6.00 -21.62
N PRO A 174 9.67 6.01 -20.41
CA PRO A 174 8.96 6.30 -19.16
C PRO A 174 8.32 7.69 -19.11
N GLU A 175 8.84 8.66 -19.88
CA GLU A 175 8.30 10.03 -20.00
C GLU A 175 7.71 10.29 -21.40
N GLY A 176 7.41 9.23 -22.16
CA GLY A 176 6.90 9.33 -23.53
C GLY A 176 5.54 10.04 -23.62
N GLN A 177 5.28 10.68 -24.76
CA GLN A 177 3.98 11.33 -25.03
C GLN A 177 2.82 10.33 -24.99
N HIS A 178 3.07 9.06 -25.33
CA HIS A 178 2.06 8.00 -25.29
C HIS A 178 1.59 7.71 -23.86
N LEU A 179 2.51 7.62 -22.89
CA LEU A 179 2.18 7.46 -21.48
C LEU A 179 1.51 8.70 -20.91
N SER A 180 2.04 9.88 -21.22
CA SER A 180 1.46 11.15 -20.78
C SER A 180 0.00 11.29 -21.23
N ARG A 181 -0.30 10.96 -22.50
CA ARG A 181 -1.67 10.95 -23.03
C ARG A 181 -2.56 9.91 -22.35
N ALA A 182 -2.03 8.74 -22.00
CA ALA A 182 -2.79 7.73 -21.28
C ALA A 182 -3.21 8.25 -19.89
N PHE A 183 -2.33 8.97 -19.18
CA PHE A 183 -2.64 9.57 -17.89
C PHE A 183 -3.54 10.82 -17.99
N GLU A 184 -3.41 11.61 -19.07
CA GLU A 184 -4.19 12.84 -19.30
C GLU A 184 -5.61 12.59 -19.84
N LYS A 185 -5.90 11.39 -20.34
CA LYS A 185 -7.27 11.03 -20.75
C LYS A 185 -8.21 11.26 -19.57
N PRO A 186 -9.38 11.88 -19.76
CA PRO A 186 -10.38 11.99 -18.70
C PRO A 186 -10.95 10.60 -18.42
N TRP A 187 -10.32 9.89 -17.50
CA TRP A 187 -10.88 8.71 -16.84
C TRP A 187 -12.23 9.14 -16.28
N LYS A 188 -13.32 8.51 -16.75
CA LYS A 188 -14.68 9.06 -16.82
C LYS A 188 -15.33 9.55 -15.51
N ARG A 189 -14.63 9.51 -14.39
CA ARG A 189 -14.87 10.13 -13.08
C ARG A 189 -13.71 9.63 -12.25
N GLN A 190 -12.71 10.43 -11.83
CA GLN A 190 -11.93 10.13 -10.61
C GLN A 190 -10.76 11.11 -10.40
N ARG A 191 -10.45 11.35 -9.12
CA ARG A 191 -9.12 11.74 -8.65
C ARG A 191 -8.34 10.44 -8.40
N VAL A 192 -7.76 9.83 -9.43
CA VAL A 192 -6.89 8.64 -9.25
C VAL A 192 -5.43 9.11 -9.20
N PRO A 193 -4.76 9.10 -8.04
CA PRO A 193 -3.31 9.09 -8.04
C PRO A 193 -2.85 7.71 -8.52
N VAL A 194 -2.26 7.65 -9.72
CA VAL A 194 -1.52 6.47 -10.17
C VAL A 194 -0.10 6.57 -9.63
N LEU A 195 0.35 5.52 -8.94
CA LEU A 195 1.72 5.35 -8.47
C LEU A 195 2.43 4.28 -9.30
#